data_AF-A0A6G3TWV8-F1
#
_entry.id   AF-A0A6G3TWV8-F1
#
_cell.length_a   1.000
_cell.length_b   1.000
_cell.length_c   1.000
_cell.angle_alpha   90.00
_cell.angle_beta   90.00
_cell.angle_gamma   90.00
#
_symmetry.space_group_name_H-M   'P 1'
#
loop_
_entity.id
_entity.type
_entity.pdbx_description
1 polymer ?
#
loop_
_entity_poly.entity_id
_entity_poly.type
_entity_poly.pdbx_seq_one_letter_code
_entity_poly.pdbx_strand_id
1 'polypeptide(L)'
;EPRLTVHGTAAGRVTLTRHLAALRPGRYGLSGDGVHAVVGPVLAGASDTADTVVRRLESVTRGALEPGNQVRLTPGLHIGDPGTALGLDHADVPVAGELGPLPAWFVPGPRDTWVITVHGLGAGREHTLNVMGFLHRLGFPVLAPAYRGDRGAPRSPDGLNHLGETEWRDLDAAIRHAVDNGARQVVLHGWSTGATMALRAGARSGLRERVAGFVLDSPVLSWEATLRALAAARHTP
;
A
#
# COMPACT_ATOMS: atom_id res chain seq x y z
N GLU A 1 1.23 0.18 -14.30
CA GLU A 1 0.25 -0.90 -14.58
C GLU A 1 -0.50 -0.61 -15.87
N PRO A 2 -0.66 -1.60 -16.77
CA PRO A 2 -1.35 -1.44 -18.05
C PRO A 2 -2.86 -1.28 -17.83
N ARG A 3 -3.52 -0.52 -18.72
CA ARG A 3 -4.99 -0.46 -18.75
C ARG A 3 -5.54 -1.76 -19.32
N LEU A 4 -6.53 -2.33 -18.64
CA LEU A 4 -7.29 -3.50 -19.04
C LEU A 4 -8.72 -3.06 -19.33
N THR A 5 -9.37 -3.71 -20.29
CA THR A 5 -10.79 -3.48 -20.57
C THR A 5 -11.61 -4.58 -19.90
N VAL A 6 -12.71 -4.21 -19.24
CA VAL A 6 -13.73 -5.16 -18.81
C VAL A 6 -14.54 -5.57 -20.03
N HIS A 7 -14.65 -6.87 -20.31
CA HIS A 7 -15.48 -7.41 -21.39
C HIS A 7 -16.85 -7.85 -20.90
N GLY A 8 -16.95 -8.19 -19.62
CA GLY A 8 -18.21 -8.59 -19.00
C GLY A 8 -18.05 -9.05 -17.57
N THR A 9 -19.17 -9.15 -16.88
CA THR A 9 -19.28 -9.73 -15.55
C THR A 9 -20.36 -10.82 -15.56
N ALA A 10 -20.16 -11.83 -14.72
CA ALA A 10 -21.13 -12.88 -14.45
C ALA A 10 -21.08 -13.21 -12.94
N ALA A 11 -21.93 -14.12 -12.47
CA ALA A 11 -21.98 -14.49 -11.05
C ALA A 11 -20.59 -14.88 -10.51
N GLY A 12 -20.02 -14.00 -9.69
CA GLY A 12 -18.68 -14.15 -9.11
C GLY A 12 -17.53 -14.19 -10.13
N ARG A 13 -17.69 -13.59 -11.32
CA ARG A 13 -16.67 -13.57 -12.39
C ARG A 13 -16.57 -12.21 -13.07
N VAL A 14 -15.35 -11.86 -13.47
CA VAL A 14 -15.08 -10.73 -14.37
C VAL A 14 -14.17 -11.19 -15.50
N THR A 15 -14.51 -10.80 -16.72
CA THR A 15 -13.73 -11.06 -17.93
C THR A 15 -12.97 -9.79 -18.30
N LEU A 16 -11.65 -9.90 -18.40
CA LEU A 16 -10.74 -8.80 -18.70
C LEU A 16 -9.97 -9.08 -19.99
N THR A 17 -9.49 -8.01 -20.65
CA THR A 17 -8.53 -8.15 -21.76
C THR A 17 -7.34 -8.98 -21.29
N ARG A 18 -6.96 -10.00 -22.08
CA ARG A 18 -5.78 -10.79 -21.80
C ARG A 18 -4.55 -9.91 -21.87
N HIS A 19 -3.81 -9.91 -20.77
CA HIS A 19 -2.52 -9.26 -20.64
C HIS A 19 -1.73 -10.02 -19.57
N LEU A 20 -0.40 -9.96 -19.62
CA LEU A 20 0.45 -10.57 -18.59
C LEU A 20 0.08 -10.11 -17.17
N ALA A 21 -0.39 -8.87 -17.04
CA ALA A 21 -0.92 -8.33 -15.79
C ALA A 21 -2.21 -9.04 -15.34
N ALA A 22 -3.18 -9.22 -16.24
CA ALA A 22 -4.44 -9.89 -15.94
C ALA A 22 -4.26 -11.38 -15.59
N LEU A 23 -3.13 -11.98 -15.98
CA LEU A 23 -2.78 -13.38 -15.71
C LEU A 23 -2.07 -13.60 -14.36
N ARG A 24 -1.65 -12.54 -13.65
CA ARG A 24 -0.89 -12.69 -12.40
C ARG A 24 -1.69 -13.49 -11.36
N PRO A 25 -1.07 -14.48 -10.69
CA PRO A 25 -1.75 -15.26 -9.66
C PRO A 25 -2.05 -14.39 -8.42
N GLY A 26 -3.09 -14.74 -7.68
CA GLY A 26 -3.43 -14.08 -6.42
C GLY A 26 -4.62 -13.14 -6.48
N ARG A 27 -4.72 -12.28 -5.45
CA ARG A 27 -5.83 -11.37 -5.19
C ARG A 27 -5.37 -9.93 -5.41
N TYR A 28 -6.20 -9.13 -6.08
CA TYR A 28 -5.87 -7.76 -6.45
C TYR A 28 -7.11 -6.86 -6.35
N GLY A 29 -6.87 -5.59 -6.08
CA GLY A 29 -7.86 -4.57 -6.37
C GLY A 29 -7.93 -4.33 -7.87
N LEU A 30 -9.11 -3.98 -8.36
CA LEU A 30 -9.38 -3.58 -9.73
C LEU A 30 -9.94 -2.17 -9.67
N SER A 31 -9.15 -1.19 -10.09
CA SER A 31 -9.49 0.24 -9.99
C SER A 31 -9.62 0.87 -11.36
N GLY A 32 -10.68 1.65 -11.58
CA GLY A 32 -10.92 2.43 -12.79
C GLY A 32 -11.57 3.76 -12.45
N ASP A 33 -12.09 4.45 -13.47
CA ASP A 33 -12.86 5.66 -13.26
C ASP A 33 -14.16 5.34 -12.51
N GLY A 34 -14.37 5.94 -11.33
CA GLY A 34 -15.53 5.70 -10.48
C GLY A 34 -15.70 4.27 -9.91
N VAL A 35 -14.84 3.31 -10.25
CA VAL A 35 -15.01 1.89 -9.89
C VAL A 35 -13.85 1.34 -9.06
N HIS A 36 -14.19 0.56 -8.04
CA HIS A 36 -13.26 -0.29 -7.31
C HIS A 36 -13.91 -1.65 -7.03
N ALA A 37 -13.18 -2.72 -7.31
CA ALA A 37 -13.58 -4.09 -7.04
C ALA A 37 -12.38 -4.91 -6.54
N VAL A 38 -12.66 -6.08 -5.97
CA VAL A 38 -11.64 -7.05 -5.60
C VAL A 38 -11.79 -8.30 -6.46
N VAL A 39 -10.69 -8.71 -7.08
CA VAL A 39 -10.62 -9.90 -7.92
C VAL A 39 -9.66 -10.92 -7.32
N GLY A 40 -10.10 -12.17 -7.29
CA GLY A 40 -9.31 -13.30 -6.84
C GLY A 40 -8.50 -13.95 -7.99
N PRO A 41 -8.18 -15.24 -7.89
CA PRO A 41 -7.33 -15.94 -8.87
C PRO A 41 -7.98 -16.02 -10.26
N VAL A 42 -7.13 -16.29 -11.25
CA VAL A 42 -7.54 -16.63 -12.62
C VAL A 42 -8.31 -17.95 -12.60
N LEU A 43 -9.43 -18.00 -13.34
CA LEU A 43 -10.23 -19.22 -13.50
C LEU A 43 -9.79 -19.93 -14.79
N ALA A 44 -8.99 -20.99 -14.64
CA ALA A 44 -8.49 -21.77 -15.77
C ALA A 44 -9.64 -22.38 -16.59
N GLY A 45 -9.54 -22.33 -17.92
CA GLY A 45 -10.55 -22.88 -18.84
C GLY A 45 -11.86 -22.10 -18.92
N ALA A 46 -11.99 -20.98 -18.21
CA ALA A 46 -13.21 -20.16 -18.22
C ALA A 46 -13.21 -19.04 -19.26
N SER A 47 -12.09 -18.82 -19.96
CA SER A 47 -12.03 -17.83 -21.05
C SER A 47 -12.70 -18.36 -22.30
N ASP A 48 -13.68 -17.63 -22.81
CA ASP A 48 -14.37 -17.96 -24.07
C ASP A 48 -13.50 -17.68 -25.31
N THR A 49 -12.52 -16.78 -25.19
CA THR A 49 -11.62 -16.40 -26.30
C THR A 49 -10.15 -16.37 -25.86
N ALA A 50 -9.25 -16.49 -26.85
CA ALA A 50 -7.81 -16.37 -26.62
C ALA A 50 -7.43 -14.97 -26.06
N ASP A 51 -8.21 -13.93 -26.39
CA ASP A 51 -7.91 -12.55 -26.04
C ASP A 51 -8.47 -12.11 -24.67
N THR A 52 -9.05 -13.03 -23.90
CA THR A 52 -9.64 -12.73 -22.60
C THR A 52 -9.08 -13.58 -21.47
N VAL A 53 -9.18 -13.04 -20.25
CA VAL A 53 -8.87 -13.73 -18.99
C VAL A 53 -10.05 -13.55 -18.04
N VAL A 54 -10.55 -14.65 -17.50
CA VAL A 54 -11.60 -14.63 -16.48
C VAL A 54 -10.98 -14.77 -15.10
N ARG A 55 -11.35 -13.87 -14.18
CA ARG A 55 -10.97 -13.93 -12.77
C ARG A 55 -12.20 -14.07 -11.88
N ARG A 56 -11.99 -14.63 -10.69
CA ARG A 56 -12.99 -14.58 -9.61
C ARG A 56 -13.28 -13.12 -9.28
N LEU A 57 -14.53 -12.68 -9.37
CA LEU A 57 -14.97 -11.41 -8.80
C LEU A 57 -15.43 -11.67 -7.38
N GLU A 58 -14.74 -11.10 -6.40
CA GLU A 58 -15.03 -11.31 -4.97
C GLU A 58 -15.96 -10.25 -4.42
N SER A 59 -15.74 -8.98 -4.78
CA SER A 59 -16.58 -7.87 -4.38
C SER A 59 -16.48 -6.70 -5.35
N VAL A 60 -17.50 -5.86 -5.38
CA VAL A 60 -17.46 -4.51 -5.97
C VAL A 60 -17.66 -3.54 -4.82
N THR A 61 -16.61 -2.81 -4.47
CA THR A 61 -16.60 -1.92 -3.30
C THR A 61 -17.13 -0.52 -3.66
N ARG A 62 -17.00 -0.11 -4.93
CA ARG A 62 -17.53 1.16 -5.45
C ARG A 62 -17.90 1.02 -6.92
N GLY A 63 -19.03 1.60 -7.30
CA GLY A 63 -19.49 1.64 -8.69
C GLY A 63 -19.95 0.28 -9.21
N ALA A 64 -19.85 0.08 -10.52
CA ALA A 64 -20.15 -1.17 -11.20
C ALA A 64 -19.06 -1.47 -12.24
N LEU A 65 -18.85 -2.75 -12.53
CA LEU A 65 -17.94 -3.20 -13.60
C LEU A 65 -18.77 -3.49 -14.86
N GLU A 66 -18.75 -2.55 -15.79
CA GLU A 66 -19.47 -2.63 -17.06
C GLU A 66 -18.52 -2.94 -18.23
N PRO A 67 -19.01 -3.63 -19.28
CA PRO A 67 -18.26 -3.78 -20.53
C PRO A 67 -17.73 -2.44 -21.05
N GLY A 68 -16.45 -2.40 -21.44
CA GLY A 68 -15.76 -1.20 -21.92
C GLY A 68 -15.06 -0.39 -20.83
N ASN A 69 -15.38 -0.60 -19.54
CA ASN A 69 -14.67 0.08 -18.45
C ASN A 69 -13.16 -0.15 -18.51
N GLN A 70 -12.40 0.93 -18.36
CA GLN A 70 -10.94 0.90 -18.32
C GLN A 70 -10.45 0.80 -16.87
N VAL A 71 -9.81 -0.31 -16.55
CA VAL A 71 -9.39 -0.66 -15.19
C VAL A 71 -7.91 -1.04 -15.14
N ARG A 72 -7.33 -1.01 -13.95
CA ARG A 72 -5.97 -1.48 -13.66
C ARG A 72 -5.99 -2.36 -12.42
N LEU A 73 -5.11 -3.36 -12.40
CA LEU A 73 -4.83 -4.07 -11.16
C LEU A 73 -4.03 -3.17 -10.21
N THR A 74 -4.37 -3.21 -8.94
CA THR A 74 -3.70 -2.48 -7.86
C THR A 74 -3.47 -3.44 -6.67
N PRO A 75 -2.38 -3.29 -5.91
CA PRO A 75 -2.21 -4.03 -4.67
C PRO A 75 -3.22 -3.62 -3.59
N GLY A 76 -3.82 -2.44 -3.66
CA GLY A 76 -4.81 -1.96 -2.68
C GLY A 76 -6.15 -2.69 -2.80
N LEU A 77 -6.47 -3.55 -1.84
CA LEU A 77 -7.73 -4.32 -1.81
C LEU A 77 -8.89 -3.54 -1.19
N HIS A 78 -8.59 -2.43 -0.53
CA HIS A 78 -9.53 -1.60 0.21
C HIS A 78 -9.44 -0.15 -0.27
N ILE A 79 -10.54 0.58 -0.09
CA ILE A 79 -10.66 2.03 -0.31
C ILE A 79 -11.34 2.64 0.91
N GLY A 80 -11.03 3.89 1.25
CA GLY A 80 -11.56 4.57 2.44
C GLY A 80 -10.57 4.58 3.60
N ASP A 81 -11.09 4.44 4.81
CA ASP A 81 -10.34 4.50 6.07
C ASP A 81 -10.55 3.20 6.89
N PRO A 82 -9.85 3.00 8.03
CA PRO A 82 -10.01 1.78 8.82
C PRO A 82 -11.44 1.51 9.28
N GLY A 83 -12.23 2.56 9.56
CA GLY A 83 -13.62 2.43 9.98
C GLY A 83 -14.52 1.98 8.84
N THR A 84 -14.49 2.72 7.73
CA THR A 84 -15.35 2.45 6.57
C THR A 84 -14.96 1.18 5.82
N ALA A 85 -13.67 0.86 5.73
CA ALA A 85 -13.18 -0.28 4.96
C ALA A 85 -13.10 -1.59 5.75
N LEU A 86 -12.87 -1.52 7.07
CA LEU A 86 -12.60 -2.68 7.92
C LEU A 86 -13.48 -2.77 9.16
N GLY A 87 -14.32 -1.76 9.44
CA GLY A 87 -15.12 -1.71 10.66
C GLY A 87 -14.30 -1.49 11.92
N LEU A 88 -13.12 -0.86 11.82
CA LEU A 88 -12.20 -0.66 12.93
C LEU A 88 -12.33 0.75 13.53
N ASP A 89 -12.42 0.81 14.85
CA ASP A 89 -12.22 2.05 15.58
C ASP A 89 -10.81 2.57 15.32
N HIS A 90 -10.71 3.85 14.96
CA HIS A 90 -9.44 4.49 14.67
C HIS A 90 -9.49 5.99 14.98
N ALA A 91 -8.31 6.59 15.12
CA ALA A 91 -8.14 8.03 15.22
C ALA A 91 -7.27 8.55 14.07
N ASP A 92 -7.62 9.72 13.53
CA ASP A 92 -6.69 10.53 12.75
C ASP A 92 -5.79 11.30 13.73
N VAL A 93 -4.50 11.01 13.69
CA VAL A 93 -3.51 11.65 14.57
C VAL A 93 -2.47 12.41 13.74
N PRO A 94 -2.12 13.66 14.12
CA PRO A 94 -1.02 14.38 13.50
C PRO A 94 0.31 13.93 14.11
N VAL A 95 1.15 13.27 13.31
CA VAL A 95 2.53 12.97 13.68
C VAL A 95 3.39 14.22 13.41
N ALA A 96 4.15 14.69 14.40
CA ALA A 96 5.00 15.87 14.25
C ALA A 96 6.24 15.55 13.40
N GLY A 97 6.18 15.82 12.09
CA GLY A 97 7.28 15.66 11.15
C GLY A 97 8.20 16.88 11.06
N GLU A 98 9.39 16.67 10.50
CA GLU A 98 10.42 17.71 10.26
C GLU A 98 9.88 18.91 9.45
N LEU A 99 9.02 18.62 8.46
CA LEU A 99 8.47 19.61 7.53
C LEU A 99 7.07 20.09 7.91
N GLY A 100 6.53 19.61 9.04
CA GLY A 100 5.16 19.86 9.47
C GLY A 100 4.39 18.59 9.85
N PRO A 101 3.11 18.72 10.21
CA PRO A 101 2.29 17.59 10.66
C PRO A 101 2.05 16.59 9.53
N LEU A 102 2.20 15.31 9.86
CA LEU A 102 1.99 14.17 8.98
C LEU A 102 0.69 13.47 9.40
N PRO A 103 -0.37 13.45 8.56
CA PRO A 103 -1.60 12.75 8.88
C PRO A 103 -1.36 11.25 9.03
N ALA A 104 -1.79 10.65 10.13
CA ALA A 104 -1.68 9.21 10.34
C ALA A 104 -3.01 8.61 10.82
N TRP A 105 -3.26 7.36 10.45
CA TRP A 105 -4.29 6.57 11.12
C TRP A 105 -3.68 5.80 12.27
N PHE A 106 -4.31 5.88 13.43
CA PHE A 106 -3.98 5.06 14.59
C PHE A 106 -5.15 4.13 14.91
N VAL A 107 -4.89 2.83 14.88
CA VAL A 107 -5.82 1.80 15.34
C VAL A 107 -5.29 1.25 16.67
N PRO A 108 -6.07 1.33 17.77
CA PRO A 108 -5.60 0.90 19.07
C PRO A 108 -5.48 -0.64 19.16
N GLY A 109 -4.66 -1.09 20.11
CA GLY A 109 -4.50 -2.51 20.45
C GLY A 109 -3.94 -2.68 21.87
N PRO A 110 -4.11 -3.85 22.50
CA PRO A 110 -3.68 -4.08 23.88
C PRO A 110 -2.16 -4.32 24.05
N ARG A 111 -1.39 -4.52 22.97
CA ARG A 111 0.06 -4.78 23.05
C ARG A 111 0.86 -3.50 23.26
N ASP A 112 2.00 -3.64 23.94
CA ASP A 112 3.00 -2.57 24.12
C ASP A 112 3.95 -2.41 22.92
N THR A 113 3.94 -3.38 22.00
CA THR A 113 4.64 -3.32 20.71
C THR A 113 3.70 -2.81 19.64
N TRP A 114 4.07 -1.72 18.98
CA TRP A 114 3.28 -1.13 17.89
C TRP A 114 3.79 -1.60 16.53
N VAL A 115 2.92 -1.64 15.53
CA VAL A 115 3.32 -1.88 14.13
C VAL A 115 3.11 -0.60 13.34
N ILE A 116 4.19 -0.08 12.75
CA ILE A 116 4.14 1.08 11.87
C ILE A 116 4.14 0.59 10.42
N THR A 117 3.00 0.74 9.74
CA THR A 117 2.83 0.29 8.35
C THR A 117 3.05 1.44 7.38
N VAL A 118 3.96 1.28 6.41
CA VAL A 118 4.43 2.35 5.53
C VAL A 118 4.29 1.94 4.08
N HIS A 119 3.44 2.63 3.33
CA HIS A 119 3.20 2.31 1.92
C HIS A 119 4.39 2.68 1.02
N GLY A 120 4.35 2.20 -0.22
CA GLY A 120 5.32 2.53 -1.25
C GLY A 120 4.92 3.76 -2.07
N LEU A 121 5.83 4.17 -2.97
CA LEU A 121 5.59 5.26 -3.91
C LEU A 121 4.33 5.05 -4.76
N GLY A 122 3.52 6.10 -4.90
CA GLY A 122 2.31 6.09 -5.73
C GLY A 122 1.12 5.35 -5.13
N ALA A 123 1.31 4.72 -3.96
CA ALA A 123 0.22 4.28 -3.09
C ALA A 123 -0.06 5.36 -2.04
N GLY A 124 -1.08 5.13 -1.21
CA GLY A 124 -1.35 5.92 -0.02
C GLY A 124 -1.59 5.02 1.19
N ARG A 125 -1.97 5.63 2.32
CA ARG A 125 -2.31 4.92 3.57
C ARG A 125 -3.31 3.77 3.36
N GLU A 126 -4.23 3.86 2.40
CA GLU A 126 -5.18 2.79 2.04
C GLU A 126 -4.48 1.44 1.76
N HIS A 127 -3.26 1.44 1.23
CA HIS A 127 -2.52 0.19 0.97
C HIS A 127 -2.28 -0.62 2.25
N THR A 128 -2.13 0.07 3.39
CA THR A 128 -1.89 -0.56 4.70
C THR A 128 -3.12 -1.31 5.23
N LEU A 129 -4.32 -0.97 4.76
CA LEU A 129 -5.57 -1.64 5.14
C LEU A 129 -5.55 -3.14 4.84
N ASN A 130 -4.79 -3.56 3.82
CA ASN A 130 -4.61 -4.96 3.45
C ASN A 130 -4.16 -5.85 4.62
N VAL A 131 -3.36 -5.30 5.55
CA VAL A 131 -2.84 -6.04 6.71
C VAL A 131 -3.37 -5.51 8.03
N MET A 132 -3.94 -4.30 8.06
CA MET A 132 -4.37 -3.63 9.28
C MET A 132 -5.38 -4.46 10.09
N GLY A 133 -6.39 -5.04 9.44
CA GLY A 133 -7.36 -5.90 10.12
C GLY A 133 -6.74 -7.17 10.70
N PHE A 134 -5.72 -7.73 10.04
CA PHE A 134 -4.97 -8.88 10.57
C PHE A 134 -4.13 -8.49 11.80
N LEU A 135 -3.38 -7.38 11.72
CA LEU A 135 -2.56 -6.90 12.82
C LEU A 135 -3.40 -6.52 14.05
N HIS A 136 -4.53 -5.86 13.83
CA HIS A 136 -5.46 -5.49 14.89
C HIS A 136 -6.05 -6.72 15.59
N ARG A 137 -6.44 -7.79 14.86
CA ARG A 137 -6.89 -9.06 15.47
C ARG A 137 -5.80 -9.74 16.30
N LEU A 138 -4.53 -9.53 15.96
CA LEU A 138 -3.40 -9.97 16.77
C LEU A 138 -3.12 -9.04 17.96
N GLY A 139 -3.91 -7.99 18.16
CA GLY A 139 -3.83 -7.07 19.29
C GLY A 139 -2.69 -6.05 19.19
N PHE A 140 -2.06 -5.89 18.03
CA PHE A 140 -1.07 -4.84 17.83
C PHE A 140 -1.77 -3.49 17.61
N PRO A 141 -1.37 -2.43 18.32
CA PRO A 141 -1.63 -1.07 17.86
C PRO A 141 -0.96 -0.86 16.50
N VAL A 142 -1.68 -0.22 15.57
CA VAL A 142 -1.20 0.04 14.21
C VAL A 142 -1.17 1.54 13.94
N LEU A 143 -0.02 2.04 13.50
CA LEU A 143 0.14 3.42 13.03
C LEU A 143 0.45 3.42 11.53
N ALA A 144 -0.40 4.06 10.73
CA ALA A 144 -0.21 4.20 9.29
C ALA A 144 -0.04 5.68 8.92
N PRO A 145 1.19 6.22 8.92
CA PRO A 145 1.45 7.61 8.55
C PRO A 145 1.37 7.81 7.04
N ALA A 146 0.87 8.97 6.64
CA ALA A 146 1.26 9.60 5.39
C ALA A 146 2.65 10.22 5.59
N TYR A 147 3.42 10.35 4.52
CA TYR A 147 4.73 11.00 4.55
C TYR A 147 4.82 12.10 3.48
N ARG A 148 5.93 12.86 3.48
CA ARG A 148 6.11 14.00 2.60
C ARG A 148 5.77 13.66 1.14
N GLY A 149 4.95 14.51 0.51
CA GLY A 149 4.43 14.29 -0.84
C GLY A 149 3.07 13.62 -0.92
N ASP A 150 2.58 13.01 0.16
CA ASP A 150 1.24 12.43 0.20
C ASP A 150 0.14 13.48 0.38
N ARG A 151 -1.11 13.07 0.13
CA ARG A 151 -2.29 13.91 0.34
C ARG A 151 -2.40 14.31 1.81
N GLY A 152 -2.32 15.62 2.06
CA GLY A 152 -2.45 16.21 3.39
C GLY A 152 -1.13 16.30 4.17
N ALA A 153 -0.04 15.72 3.67
CA ALA A 153 1.29 15.89 4.23
C ALA A 153 2.03 17.06 3.53
N PRO A 154 3.05 17.67 4.18
CA PRO A 154 3.93 18.63 3.53
C PRO A 154 4.58 18.07 2.27
N ARG A 155 4.90 18.92 1.30
CA ARG A 155 5.68 18.52 0.12
C ARG A 155 7.16 18.46 0.45
N SER A 156 7.93 17.65 -0.29
CA SER A 156 9.39 17.76 -0.28
C SER A 156 9.79 19.18 -0.72
N PRO A 157 10.82 19.81 -0.11
CA PRO A 157 11.24 21.18 -0.44
C PRO A 157 11.59 21.40 -1.91
N ASP A 158 12.14 20.37 -2.56
CA ASP A 158 12.48 20.37 -3.99
C ASP A 158 11.37 19.79 -4.89
N GLY A 159 10.25 19.37 -4.30
CA GLY A 159 9.14 18.75 -5.01
C GLY A 159 9.41 17.33 -5.54
N LEU A 160 10.53 16.70 -5.16
CA LEU A 160 10.92 15.37 -5.63
C LEU A 160 10.66 14.29 -4.57
N ASN A 161 10.43 13.06 -5.05
CA ASN A 161 10.46 11.85 -4.21
C ASN A 161 11.86 11.25 -4.24
N HIS A 162 12.45 11.01 -3.08
CA HIS A 162 13.81 10.49 -2.94
C HIS A 162 13.87 9.00 -2.58
N LEU A 163 12.74 8.31 -2.74
CA LEU A 163 12.65 6.85 -2.62
C LEU A 163 13.18 6.33 -1.28
N GLY A 164 12.91 7.08 -0.23
CA GLY A 164 13.26 6.76 1.14
C GLY A 164 14.52 7.46 1.63
N GLU A 165 15.35 8.08 0.78
CA GLU A 165 16.57 8.78 1.21
C GLU A 165 16.27 9.96 2.12
N THR A 166 15.18 10.69 1.87
CA THR A 166 14.75 11.79 2.76
C THR A 166 13.48 11.47 3.51
N GLU A 167 12.59 10.67 2.93
CA GLU A 167 11.29 10.31 3.49
C GLU A 167 11.43 9.48 4.78
N TRP A 168 12.55 8.77 4.99
CA TRP A 168 12.76 8.00 6.24
C TRP A 168 12.70 8.87 7.50
N ARG A 169 12.94 10.19 7.40
CA ARG A 169 12.81 11.13 8.52
C ARG A 169 11.35 11.29 8.99
N ASP A 170 10.40 11.09 8.09
CA ASP A 170 8.97 11.07 8.42
C ASP A 170 8.60 9.77 9.13
N LEU A 171 9.24 8.65 8.76
CA LEU A 171 9.11 7.40 9.50
C LEU A 171 9.77 7.49 10.88
N ASP A 172 10.91 8.16 11.01
CA ASP A 172 11.54 8.45 12.31
C ASP A 172 10.59 9.26 13.22
N ALA A 173 9.89 10.25 12.65
CA ALA A 173 8.84 10.97 13.36
C ALA A 173 7.68 10.08 13.82
N ALA A 174 7.27 9.12 12.98
CA ALA A 174 6.23 8.15 13.36
C ALA A 174 6.71 7.19 14.47
N ILE A 175 7.98 6.76 14.45
CA ILE A 175 8.57 5.97 15.54
C ILE A 175 8.56 6.76 16.84
N ARG A 176 8.99 8.03 16.82
CA ARG A 176 8.95 8.91 17.98
C ARG A 176 7.53 9.07 18.51
N HIS A 177 6.57 9.36 17.63
CA HIS A 177 5.17 9.47 18.02
C HIS A 177 4.65 8.20 18.69
N ALA A 178 4.95 7.01 18.15
CA ALA A 178 4.54 5.76 18.78
C ALA A 178 5.13 5.60 20.20
N VAL A 179 6.43 5.87 20.36
CA VAL A 179 7.12 5.77 21.66
C VAL A 179 6.56 6.77 22.68
N ASP A 180 6.36 8.02 22.28
CA ASP A 180 5.81 9.07 23.13
C ASP A 180 4.35 8.75 23.57
N ASN A 181 3.65 7.91 22.81
CA ASN A 181 2.30 7.44 23.10
C ASN A 181 2.25 6.01 23.68
N GLY A 182 3.38 5.53 24.23
CA GLY A 182 3.41 4.32 25.05
C GLY A 182 3.90 3.05 24.34
N ALA A 183 4.37 3.15 23.09
CA ALA A 183 5.03 2.01 22.45
C ALA A 183 6.38 1.71 23.15
N ARG A 184 6.50 0.51 23.72
CA ARG A 184 7.77 0.01 24.27
C ARG A 184 8.73 -0.38 23.15
N GLN A 185 8.20 -0.92 22.07
CA GLN A 185 8.91 -1.36 20.87
C GLN A 185 8.04 -1.11 19.63
N VAL A 186 8.68 -1.04 18.47
CA VAL A 186 8.00 -0.92 17.17
C VAL A 186 8.48 -1.98 16.20
N VAL A 187 7.56 -2.47 15.36
CA VAL A 187 7.89 -3.24 14.15
C VAL A 187 7.59 -2.36 12.94
N LEU A 188 8.56 -2.25 12.02
CA LEU A 188 8.39 -1.47 10.79
C LEU A 188 7.99 -2.39 9.65
N HIS A 189 6.77 -2.22 9.14
CA HIS A 189 6.24 -2.99 8.01
C HIS A 189 6.11 -2.08 6.79
N GLY A 190 7.02 -2.24 5.82
CA GLY A 190 7.10 -1.37 4.67
C GLY A 190 6.94 -2.10 3.33
N TRP A 191 6.42 -1.38 2.33
CA TRP A 191 6.42 -1.80 0.92
C TRP A 191 7.27 -0.86 0.09
N SER A 192 8.12 -1.39 -0.81
CA SER A 192 8.88 -0.60 -1.78
C SER A 192 9.63 0.56 -1.09
N THR A 193 9.32 1.81 -1.42
CA THR A 193 9.85 3.00 -0.75
C THR A 193 9.69 2.97 0.77
N GLY A 194 8.54 2.53 1.30
CA GLY A 194 8.33 2.38 2.75
C GLY A 194 9.24 1.34 3.39
N ALA A 195 9.57 0.26 2.66
CA ALA A 195 10.54 -0.74 3.12
C ALA A 195 11.97 -0.17 3.13
N THR A 196 12.32 0.64 2.13
CA THR A 196 13.60 1.38 2.10
C THR A 196 13.69 2.40 3.25
N MET A 197 12.59 3.09 3.55
CA MET A 197 12.49 3.98 4.71
C MET A 197 12.72 3.23 6.02
N ALA A 198 12.12 2.04 6.17
CA ALA A 198 12.29 1.21 7.36
C ALA A 198 13.76 0.81 7.58
N LEU A 199 14.45 0.37 6.52
CA LEU A 199 15.88 0.05 6.58
C LEU A 199 16.73 1.25 6.99
N ARG A 200 16.43 2.43 6.43
CA ARG A 200 17.15 3.67 6.75
C ARG A 200 16.89 4.13 8.17
N ALA A 201 15.65 4.05 8.64
CA ALA A 201 15.30 4.33 10.03
C ALA A 201 16.04 3.37 10.98
N GLY A 202 16.09 2.07 10.67
CA GLY A 202 16.85 1.09 11.44
C GLY A 202 18.34 1.42 11.53
N ALA A 203 18.93 1.99 10.48
CA ALA A 203 20.35 2.35 10.45
C ALA A 203 20.65 3.74 11.07
N ARG A 204 19.74 4.71 10.93
CA ARG A 204 20.03 6.14 11.16
C ARG A 204 19.21 6.78 12.28
N SER A 205 18.09 6.18 12.68
CA SER A 205 17.23 6.73 13.75
C SER A 205 17.94 6.73 15.10
N GLY A 206 17.76 7.80 15.87
CA GLY A 206 18.14 7.84 17.29
C GLY A 206 17.31 6.87 18.16
N LEU A 207 16.18 6.39 17.64
CA LEU A 207 15.28 5.43 18.30
C LEU A 207 15.44 4.00 17.76
N ARG A 208 16.52 3.69 17.04
CA ARG A 208 16.73 2.34 16.46
C ARG A 208 16.65 1.20 17.47
N GLU A 209 17.03 1.43 18.73
CA GLU A 209 16.95 0.45 19.83
C GLU A 209 15.49 0.15 20.26
N ARG A 210 14.51 0.92 19.76
CA ARG A 210 13.09 0.63 19.90
C ARG A 210 12.55 -0.24 18.76
N VAL A 211 13.31 -0.46 17.70
CA VAL A 211 12.87 -1.25 16.54
C VAL A 211 13.13 -2.73 16.81
N ALA A 212 12.07 -3.46 17.15
CA ALA A 212 12.14 -4.90 17.46
C ALA A 212 12.22 -5.78 16.20
N GLY A 213 11.83 -5.25 15.03
CA GLY A 213 11.88 -6.02 13.79
C GLY A 213 11.41 -5.26 12.55
N PHE A 214 11.64 -5.89 11.41
CA PHE A 214 11.28 -5.38 10.08
C PHE A 214 10.48 -6.41 9.30
N VAL A 215 9.44 -5.95 8.60
CA VAL A 215 8.74 -6.70 7.56
C VAL A 215 8.89 -5.89 6.28
N LEU A 216 9.69 -6.39 5.34
CA LEU A 216 10.14 -5.64 4.16
C LEU A 216 9.61 -6.31 2.90
N ASP A 217 8.61 -5.70 2.26
CA ASP A 217 8.11 -6.17 0.98
C ASP A 217 8.76 -5.37 -0.14
N SER A 218 9.60 -6.08 -0.91
CA SER A 218 10.23 -5.58 -2.13
C SER A 218 10.98 -4.23 -1.95
N PRO A 219 11.91 -4.11 -0.97
CA PRO A 219 12.65 -2.87 -0.71
C PRO A 219 13.50 -2.46 -1.92
N VAL A 220 13.55 -1.16 -2.18
CA VAL A 220 14.47 -0.58 -3.17
C VAL A 220 15.84 -0.41 -2.49
N LEU A 221 16.74 -1.37 -2.72
CA LEU A 221 18.08 -1.38 -2.13
C LEU A 221 19.11 -0.61 -2.96
N SER A 222 18.90 -0.49 -4.26
CA SER A 222 19.72 0.30 -5.18
C SER A 222 18.83 1.03 -6.17
N TRP A 223 18.81 2.36 -6.08
CA TRP A 223 18.02 3.19 -6.99
C TRP A 223 18.53 3.06 -8.42
N GLU A 224 19.85 3.12 -8.63
CA GLU A 224 20.42 3.00 -9.96
C GLU A 224 20.10 1.66 -10.62
N ALA A 225 20.20 0.56 -9.86
CA ALA A 225 19.84 -0.76 -10.38
C ALA A 225 18.35 -0.83 -10.72
N THR A 226 17.50 -0.21 -9.90
CA THR A 226 16.04 -0.15 -10.13
C THR A 226 15.72 0.66 -11.39
N LEU A 227 16.35 1.82 -11.57
CA LEU A 227 16.20 2.62 -12.77
C LEU A 227 16.66 1.88 -14.02
N ARG A 228 17.85 1.27 -13.99
CA ARG A 228 18.39 0.47 -15.11
C ARG A 228 17.45 -0.67 -15.46
N ALA A 229 16.92 -1.39 -14.47
CA ALA A 229 15.94 -2.45 -14.69
C ALA A 229 14.63 -1.93 -15.31
N LEU A 230 14.12 -0.78 -14.84
CA LEU A 230 12.92 -0.16 -15.39
C LEU A 230 13.11 0.38 -16.82
N ALA A 231 14.28 0.94 -17.13
CA ALA A 231 14.65 1.41 -18.46
C ALA A 231 14.72 0.23 -19.44
N ALA A 232 15.44 -0.83 -19.06
CA ALA A 232 15.54 -2.06 -19.84
C ALA A 232 14.16 -2.70 -20.10
N ALA A 233 13.31 -2.80 -19.07
CA ALA A 233 11.96 -3.34 -19.20
C ALA A 233 11.03 -2.51 -20.10
N ARG A 234 11.36 -1.23 -20.33
CA ARG A 234 10.64 -0.33 -21.24
C ARG A 234 11.35 -0.14 -22.58
N HIS A 235 12.41 -0.91 -22.85
CA HIS A 235 13.25 -0.75 -24.05
C HIS A 235 13.75 0.70 -24.23
N THR A 236 13.97 1.40 -23.11
CA THR A 236 14.55 2.74 -23.09
C THR A 236 16.06 2.60 -22.91
N PRO A 237 16.88 3.19 -23.80
CA PRO A 237 18.34 3.12 -23.72
C PRO A 237 18.89 3.81 -22.48
#